data_AF-A0AAW2VKT3-F1
#
_entry.id   AF-A0AAW2VKT3-F1
#
_cell.length_a   1.000
_cell.length_b   1.000
_cell.length_c   1.000
_cell.angle_alpha   90.00
_cell.angle_beta   90.00
_cell.angle_gamma   90.00
#
_symmetry.space_group_name_H-M   'P 1'
#
loop_
_entity.id
_entity.type
_entity.pdbx_description
1 polymer ?
#
loop_
_entity_poly.entity_id
_entity_poly.type
_entity_poly.pdbx_seq_one_letter_code
_entity_poly.pdbx_strand_id
1 'polypeptide(L)'
;MVYDAAGPHFFSAHLNPEPVGACSSFPTNGSEAGPSSYSYDVSRLSDRFFDVVRAADQPLYNGCDESQLSAVARLVNIKAENNMSERCYDQVSQWASDLLPRDHTLPPDYYNTKKLIRDLGLPIEKIHACKNGCMLYWKDDIGLEYCKFCGDPRYKPTKDRNPQRKKSPYAVLRYLPLIPRLQRLYASPATAKYMTWHACHQTKEGSMCHPSDVEAWRHFDKSYPDFAVEPHNVRLALCTDGFAPHGQYGRTYSCWPVILTPYNFPPGMCMKPEYMFLMMVIPGPSNPKRCIDIYLEPLIKELLQLWHVGVLTHDHATNQALMMRAALMWTINDLPAYGMASGWSTAGIMGCPVCMEDTQAFRLQHGRKACYFDCHRQFLPHDHPYRRNKRSFTKNRQERKIARPRLTGDEIHRRVEQYGTAVEEPLTYPSGYGNVHKWTKKSIFWDLPY
;
A
#
# COMPACT_ATOMS: atom_id res chain seq x y z
N MET A 1 11.30 4.99 5.10
CA MET A 1 11.79 5.08 6.49
C MET A 1 11.99 6.52 6.94
N VAL A 2 12.77 7.35 6.23
CA VAL A 2 12.97 8.77 6.61
C VAL A 2 11.69 9.60 6.42
N TYR A 3 10.99 9.43 5.29
CA TYR A 3 9.70 10.12 5.05
C TYR A 3 8.59 9.71 6.02
N ASP A 4 8.49 8.41 6.36
CA ASP A 4 7.59 7.87 7.40
C ASP A 4 7.86 8.45 8.80
N ALA A 5 9.10 8.89 9.08
CA ALA A 5 9.55 9.28 10.42
C ALA A 5 9.50 10.80 10.66
N ALA A 6 9.43 11.64 9.63
CA ALA A 6 9.40 13.10 9.78
C ALA A 6 8.15 13.74 9.11
N GLY A 7 7.65 13.21 8.00
CA GLY A 7 6.70 13.96 7.17
C GLY A 7 7.36 15.20 6.52
N PRO A 8 6.75 15.79 5.48
CA PRO A 8 7.37 16.83 4.67
C PRO A 8 7.49 18.19 5.38
N HIS A 9 6.81 18.38 6.50
CA HIS A 9 6.70 19.67 7.19
C HIS A 9 7.46 19.76 8.52
N PHE A 10 8.15 18.69 8.96
CA PHE A 10 8.92 18.74 10.21
C PHE A 10 10.08 19.75 10.16
N PHE A 11 10.63 19.99 8.96
CA PHE A 11 11.79 20.86 8.74
C PHE A 11 11.45 22.19 8.03
N SER A 12 10.17 22.51 7.86
CA SER A 12 9.74 23.77 7.23
C SER A 12 8.67 24.45 8.07
N ALA A 13 9.07 24.93 9.25
CA ALA A 13 8.30 25.92 9.99
C ALA A 13 8.48 27.36 9.44
N HIS A 14 9.27 27.57 8.37
CA HIS A 14 9.59 28.91 7.85
C HIS A 14 9.36 29.13 6.36
N LEU A 15 8.59 28.28 5.67
CA LEU A 15 8.18 28.57 4.29
C LEU A 15 6.65 28.52 4.19
N ASN A 16 6.06 29.70 3.97
CA ASN A 16 4.64 29.90 3.72
C ASN A 16 4.13 28.90 2.67
N PRO A 17 3.22 27.97 3.01
CA PRO A 17 2.49 27.24 1.99
C PRO A 17 1.50 28.20 1.33
N GLU A 18 1.47 28.22 -0.01
CA GLU A 18 0.39 28.86 -0.75
C GLU A 18 -0.99 28.38 -0.23
N PRO A 19 -2.03 29.24 -0.24
CA PRO A 19 -3.30 28.93 0.39
C PRO A 19 -4.04 27.86 -0.41
N VAL A 20 -3.81 26.60 -0.10
CA VAL A 20 -4.73 25.51 -0.44
C VAL A 20 -5.79 25.49 0.66
N GLY A 21 -7.02 25.92 0.32
CA GLY A 21 -8.10 26.15 1.27
C GLY A 21 -8.32 24.95 2.20
N ALA A 22 -8.15 25.19 3.51
CA ALA A 22 -8.53 24.25 4.56
C ALA A 22 -10.03 24.39 4.85
N CYS A 23 -10.71 23.28 5.12
CA CYS A 23 -12.12 23.30 5.49
C CYS A 23 -12.25 23.93 6.89
N SER A 24 -13.03 25.00 7.01
CA SER A 24 -13.33 25.65 8.29
C SER A 24 -14.80 25.42 8.65
N SER A 25 -15.01 24.85 9.84
CA SER A 25 -16.27 24.62 10.56
C SER A 25 -17.17 23.46 10.10
N PHE A 26 -17.41 22.52 11.03
CA PHE A 26 -18.59 21.65 11.08
C PHE A 26 -19.35 21.94 12.40
N PRO A 27 -20.69 21.91 12.42
CA PRO A 27 -21.46 22.10 13.65
C PRO A 27 -21.32 20.89 14.57
N THR A 28 -21.00 21.14 15.84
CA THR A 28 -21.01 20.13 16.90
C THR A 28 -22.44 19.89 17.39
N ASN A 29 -23.04 18.74 17.04
CA ASN A 29 -24.25 18.27 17.71
C ASN A 29 -23.86 17.39 18.90
N GLY A 30 -24.19 17.86 20.10
CA GLY A 30 -24.01 17.11 21.33
C GLY A 30 -25.07 16.03 21.50
N SER A 31 -24.67 14.87 22.02
CA SER A 31 -25.52 14.09 22.95
C SER A 31 -24.70 13.06 23.74
N GLU A 32 -24.87 13.20 25.06
CA GLU A 32 -24.88 12.25 26.18
C GLU A 32 -24.00 10.99 26.26
N ALA A 33 -23.42 10.85 27.45
CA ALA A 33 -22.51 9.82 27.89
C ALA A 33 -23.20 8.46 28.17
N GLY A 34 -22.53 7.38 27.76
CA GLY A 34 -22.81 5.99 28.12
C GLY A 34 -21.51 5.22 28.42
N PRO A 35 -21.55 4.11 29.19
CA PRO A 35 -20.57 3.84 30.23
C PRO A 35 -19.28 3.15 29.79
N SER A 36 -18.24 3.45 30.57
CA SER A 36 -16.88 2.92 30.51
C SER A 36 -16.80 1.39 30.53
N SER A 37 -16.05 0.80 29.59
CA SER A 37 -14.99 -0.16 29.94
C SER A 37 -14.05 -0.41 28.75
N TYR A 38 -12.75 -0.52 29.06
CA TYR A 38 -11.61 -0.80 28.18
C TYR A 38 -11.19 0.31 27.18
N SER A 39 -10.94 1.51 27.71
CA SER A 39 -10.09 2.50 27.03
C SER A 39 -8.62 2.05 27.08
N TYR A 40 -8.15 1.35 26.04
CA TYR A 40 -6.74 1.45 25.70
C TYR A 40 -6.50 2.91 25.29
N ASP A 41 -5.77 3.62 26.15
CA ASP A 41 -5.67 5.08 26.15
C ASP A 41 -4.88 5.57 24.92
N VAL A 42 -5.60 5.80 23.82
CA VAL A 42 -5.08 6.28 22.52
C VAL A 42 -4.42 7.65 22.66
N SER A 43 -4.84 8.47 23.63
CA SER A 43 -4.17 9.72 23.96
C SER A 43 -2.69 9.47 24.29
N ARG A 44 -2.37 8.43 25.07
CA ARG A 44 -0.99 8.07 25.44
C ARG A 44 -0.12 7.62 24.27
N LEU A 45 -0.67 7.08 23.18
CA LEU A 45 0.12 6.67 22.01
C LEU A 45 0.52 7.88 21.16
N SER A 46 -0.40 8.83 20.97
CA SER A 46 -0.14 10.11 20.33
C SER A 46 0.80 10.96 21.18
N ASP A 47 0.51 11.09 22.48
CA ASP A 47 1.29 11.85 23.44
C ASP A 47 2.69 11.29 23.59
N ARG A 48 2.86 9.96 23.69
CA ARG A 48 4.19 9.35 23.78
C ARG A 48 5.02 9.57 22.52
N PHE A 49 4.43 9.54 21.32
CA PHE A 49 5.17 9.85 20.10
C PHE A 49 5.61 11.31 20.10
N PHE A 50 4.71 12.25 20.38
CA PHE A 50 5.05 13.66 20.46
C PHE A 50 5.97 14.01 21.64
N ASP A 51 5.93 13.25 22.73
CA ASP A 51 6.88 13.34 23.84
C ASP A 51 8.27 12.92 23.40
N VAL A 52 8.38 11.80 22.67
CA VAL A 52 9.67 11.34 22.12
C VAL A 52 10.18 12.33 21.07
N VAL A 53 9.30 12.92 20.25
CA VAL A 53 9.65 14.00 19.33
C VAL A 53 10.14 15.23 20.09
N ARG A 54 9.41 15.73 21.10
CA ARG A 54 9.80 16.88 21.92
C ARG A 54 11.11 16.63 22.68
N ALA A 55 11.33 15.41 23.14
CA ALA A 55 12.58 14.99 23.79
C ALA A 55 13.76 14.92 22.82
N ALA A 56 13.50 14.56 21.55
CA ALA A 56 14.53 14.51 20.50
C ALA A 56 14.72 15.86 19.77
N ASP A 57 13.78 16.79 19.92
CA ASP A 57 13.83 18.14 19.34
C ASP A 57 14.61 19.13 20.23
N GLN A 58 15.35 18.62 21.21
CA GLN A 58 16.30 19.43 21.99
C GLN A 58 17.43 19.94 21.07
N PRO A 59 17.99 21.12 21.35
CA PRO A 59 19.14 21.66 20.63
C PRO A 59 20.29 20.65 20.56
N LEU A 60 21.00 20.60 19.44
CA LEU A 60 22.13 19.69 19.26
C LEU A 60 23.21 19.88 20.33
N TYR A 61 23.42 21.13 20.76
CA TYR A 61 24.22 21.57 21.90
C TYR A 61 23.63 22.90 22.40
N ASN A 62 24.08 23.40 23.56
CA ASN A 62 23.51 24.62 24.13
C ASN A 62 23.70 25.84 23.19
N GLY A 63 22.60 26.52 22.86
CA GLY A 63 22.61 27.66 21.93
C GLY A 63 22.68 27.32 20.43
N CYS A 64 22.51 26.05 20.06
CA CYS A 64 22.37 25.65 18.65
C CYS A 64 20.94 25.86 18.15
N ASP A 65 20.78 26.43 16.95
CA ASP A 65 19.46 26.57 16.30
C ASP A 65 18.95 25.23 15.73
N GLU A 66 19.85 24.27 15.48
CA GLU A 66 19.50 22.94 14.96
C GLU A 66 19.27 21.95 16.10
N SER A 67 18.18 21.19 16.03
CA SER A 67 17.91 20.12 16.99
C SER A 67 18.70 18.84 16.69
N GLN A 68 18.87 17.99 17.70
CA GLN A 68 19.48 16.66 17.56
C GLN A 68 18.79 15.85 16.46
N LEU A 69 17.45 15.89 16.42
CA LEU A 69 16.65 15.18 15.44
C LEU A 69 16.88 15.72 14.02
N SER A 70 16.97 17.04 13.84
CA SER A 70 17.28 17.66 12.53
C SER A 70 18.64 17.22 11.99
N ALA A 71 19.68 17.29 12.83
CA ALA A 71 21.02 16.86 12.45
C ALA A 71 21.05 15.37 12.04
N VAL A 72 20.42 14.51 12.85
CA VAL A 72 20.35 13.07 12.58
C VAL A 72 19.55 12.76 11.32
N ALA A 73 18.41 13.42 11.10
CA ALA A 73 17.60 13.23 9.90
C ALA A 73 18.36 13.59 8.63
N ARG A 74 19.10 14.71 8.65
CA ARG A 74 19.97 15.13 7.53
C ARG A 74 21.07 14.12 7.26
N LEU A 75 21.78 13.65 8.28
CA LEU A 75 22.83 12.63 8.12
C LEU A 75 22.30 11.32 7.56
N VAL A 76 21.15 10.84 8.04
CA VAL A 76 20.51 9.63 7.52
C VAL A 76 20.04 9.83 6.07
N ASN A 77 19.55 11.02 5.71
CA ASN A 77 19.17 11.33 4.34
C ASN A 77 20.39 11.34 3.40
N ILE A 78 21.47 12.02 3.78
CA ILE A 78 22.75 12.03 3.04
C ILE A 78 23.25 10.59 2.85
N LYS A 79 23.19 9.77 3.90
CA LYS A 79 23.57 8.36 3.82
C LYS A 79 22.76 7.60 2.77
N ALA A 80 21.44 7.79 2.77
CA ALA A 80 20.52 7.10 1.87
C ALA A 80 20.71 7.55 0.41
N GLU A 81 20.76 8.85 0.16
CA GLU A 81 20.91 9.43 -1.19
C GLU A 81 22.25 9.06 -1.84
N ASN A 82 23.32 8.99 -1.04
CA ASN A 82 24.67 8.75 -1.54
C ASN A 82 25.13 7.29 -1.40
N ASN A 83 24.24 6.37 -0.98
CA ASN A 83 24.57 4.97 -0.70
C ASN A 83 25.81 4.82 0.22
N MET A 84 25.96 5.73 1.18
CA MET A 84 27.12 5.77 2.07
C MET A 84 27.17 4.51 2.92
N SER A 85 28.34 3.88 3.02
CA SER A 85 28.53 2.67 3.86
C SER A 85 28.32 2.98 5.35
N GLU A 86 28.02 1.96 6.18
CA GLU A 86 27.95 2.16 7.65
C GLU A 86 29.28 2.70 8.18
N ARG A 87 30.40 2.12 7.75
CA ARG A 87 31.74 2.62 8.09
C ARG A 87 31.95 4.10 7.75
N CYS A 88 31.55 4.53 6.56
CA CYS A 88 31.72 5.94 6.16
C CYS A 88 30.84 6.86 7.01
N TYR A 89 29.61 6.44 7.34
CA TYR A 89 28.75 7.18 8.26
C TYR A 89 29.39 7.35 9.63
N ASP A 90 29.95 6.27 10.19
CA ASP A 90 30.59 6.31 11.51
C ASP A 90 31.82 7.23 11.49
N GLN A 91 32.61 7.21 10.42
CA GLN A 91 33.74 8.13 10.24
C GLN A 91 33.30 9.60 10.14
N VAL A 92 32.23 9.89 9.40
CA VAL A 92 31.67 11.25 9.29
C VAL A 92 31.10 11.72 10.63
N SER A 93 30.41 10.83 11.36
CA SER A 93 29.83 11.15 12.67
C SER A 93 30.90 11.44 13.71
N GLN A 94 32.00 10.67 13.70
CA GLN A 94 33.14 10.92 14.57
C GLN A 94 33.82 12.25 14.21
N TRP A 95 34.10 12.50 12.92
CA TRP A 95 34.68 13.77 12.48
C TRP A 95 33.82 14.98 12.84
N ALA A 96 32.49 14.87 12.69
CA ALA A 96 31.57 15.92 13.11
C ALA A 96 31.60 16.12 14.64
N SER A 97 31.65 15.04 15.42
CA SER A 97 31.73 15.11 16.89
C SER A 97 33.01 15.82 17.34
N ASP A 98 34.14 15.60 16.67
CA ASP A 98 35.41 16.24 16.99
C ASP A 98 35.40 17.77 16.76
N LEU A 99 34.50 18.26 15.91
CA LEU A 99 34.31 19.69 15.62
C LEU A 99 33.28 20.38 16.53
N LEU A 100 32.39 19.61 17.17
CA LEU A 100 31.28 20.12 17.96
C LEU A 100 31.70 20.40 19.42
N PRO A 101 30.96 21.29 20.13
CA PRO A 101 31.15 21.51 21.55
C PRO A 101 30.99 20.23 22.38
N ARG A 102 31.68 20.12 23.53
CA ARG A 102 31.70 18.89 24.35
C ARG A 102 30.34 18.45 24.88
N ASP A 103 29.37 19.36 24.96
CA ASP A 103 27.99 19.11 25.40
C ASP A 103 27.05 18.68 24.26
N HIS A 104 27.58 18.40 23.06
CA HIS A 104 26.76 17.97 21.93
C HIS A 104 26.06 16.63 22.19
N THR A 105 24.90 16.46 21.54
CA THR A 105 24.08 15.24 21.62
C THR A 105 24.12 14.42 20.32
N LEU A 106 24.94 14.79 19.33
CA LEU A 106 25.07 14.03 18.09
C LEU A 106 25.42 12.55 18.38
N PRO A 107 24.69 11.56 17.81
CA PRO A 107 25.04 10.16 17.99
C PRO A 107 26.42 9.83 17.40
N PRO A 108 27.24 9.03 18.08
CA PRO A 108 28.63 8.78 17.68
C PRO A 108 28.75 7.89 16.43
N ASP A 109 27.73 7.08 16.14
CA ASP A 109 27.75 6.10 15.06
C ASP A 109 26.33 5.84 14.51
N TYR A 110 26.28 5.03 13.45
CA TYR A 110 25.02 4.67 12.80
C TYR A 110 24.15 3.75 13.67
N TYR A 111 24.73 2.98 14.58
CA TYR A 111 23.98 2.09 15.47
C TYR A 111 23.18 2.90 16.50
N ASN A 112 23.81 3.87 17.15
CA ASN A 112 23.18 4.78 18.10
C ASN A 112 22.19 5.70 17.39
N THR A 113 22.51 6.16 16.19
CA THR A 113 21.55 6.85 15.31
C THR A 113 20.30 5.99 15.09
N LYS A 114 20.47 4.73 14.65
CA LYS A 114 19.36 3.78 14.46
C LYS A 114 18.55 3.58 15.73
N LYS A 115 19.19 3.53 16.89
CA LYS A 115 18.52 3.36 18.19
C LYS A 115 17.68 4.59 18.55
N LEU A 116 18.18 5.79 18.30
CA LEU A 116 17.45 7.05 18.50
C LEU A 116 16.21 7.12 17.60
N ILE A 117 16.38 6.89 16.30
CA ILE A 117 15.26 6.97 15.33
C ILE A 117 14.28 5.80 15.47
N ARG A 118 14.67 4.69 16.11
CA ARG A 118 13.78 3.52 16.28
C ARG A 118 12.55 3.89 17.10
N ASP A 119 12.72 4.71 18.12
CA ASP A 119 11.64 5.08 19.03
C ASP A 119 10.73 6.17 18.41
N LEU A 120 11.22 6.87 17.39
CA LEU A 120 10.48 7.82 16.53
C LEU A 120 9.85 7.14 15.29
N GLY A 121 10.34 5.95 14.95
CA GLY A 121 9.96 5.20 13.77
C GLY A 121 8.64 4.47 13.99
N LEU A 122 7.80 4.45 12.95
CA LEU A 122 6.65 3.54 12.93
C LEU A 122 7.14 2.08 12.91
N PRO A 123 6.41 1.16 13.55
CA PRO A 123 6.83 -0.23 13.66
C PRO A 123 7.07 -0.86 12.29
N ILE A 124 8.07 -1.75 12.24
CA ILE A 124 8.31 -2.64 11.10
C ILE A 124 8.28 -4.06 11.64
N GLU A 125 7.26 -4.81 11.23
CA GLU A 125 7.11 -6.21 11.57
C GLU A 125 7.89 -7.08 10.59
N LYS A 126 8.69 -8.00 11.13
CA LYS A 126 9.44 -8.98 10.34
C LYS A 126 8.73 -10.31 10.43
N ILE A 127 7.96 -10.64 9.40
CA ILE A 127 7.18 -11.88 9.33
C ILE A 127 7.96 -12.87 8.48
N HIS A 128 8.23 -14.08 9.01
CA HIS A 128 8.92 -15.10 8.22
C HIS A 128 7.94 -15.68 7.19
N ALA A 129 8.43 -16.01 6.00
CA ALA A 129 7.64 -16.64 4.95
C ALA A 129 8.26 -17.96 4.52
N CYS A 130 7.43 -18.88 4.03
CA CYS A 130 7.92 -20.08 3.34
C CYS A 130 8.78 -19.68 2.14
N LYS A 131 9.85 -20.44 1.84
CA LYS A 131 10.73 -20.15 0.69
C LYS A 131 10.00 -20.14 -0.66
N ASN A 132 8.91 -20.90 -0.77
CA ASN A 132 8.06 -20.98 -1.96
C ASN A 132 6.85 -20.02 -1.88
N GLY A 133 6.76 -19.21 -0.82
CA GLY A 133 5.66 -18.29 -0.58
C GLY A 133 4.33 -18.95 -0.22
N CYS A 134 4.31 -20.22 0.19
CA CYS A 134 3.09 -20.97 0.48
C CYS A 134 2.35 -20.56 1.76
N MET A 135 3.02 -19.89 2.70
CA MET A 135 2.42 -19.38 3.93
C MET A 135 3.33 -18.34 4.60
N LEU A 136 2.74 -17.53 5.45
CA LEU A 136 3.43 -16.74 6.47
C LEU A 136 3.50 -17.52 7.79
N TYR A 137 4.64 -17.46 8.48
CA TYR A 137 4.75 -17.92 9.86
C TYR A 137 4.28 -16.80 10.78
N TRP A 138 2.97 -16.58 10.81
CA TRP A 138 2.31 -15.44 11.43
C TRP A 138 1.09 -15.88 12.24
N LYS A 139 0.74 -15.12 13.29
CA LYS A 139 -0.27 -15.49 14.30
C LYS A 139 -0.06 -16.91 14.83
N ASP A 140 -1.05 -17.79 14.62
CA ASP A 140 -1.09 -19.17 15.10
C ASP A 140 0.08 -20.01 14.55
N ASP A 141 0.69 -19.57 13.44
CA ASP A 141 1.76 -20.29 12.75
C ASP A 141 3.17 -19.82 13.11
N ILE A 142 3.29 -18.89 14.06
CA ILE A 142 4.58 -18.33 14.48
C ILE A 142 5.52 -19.40 15.06
N GLY A 143 4.97 -20.45 15.67
CA GLY A 143 5.72 -21.53 16.31
C GLY A 143 6.23 -22.60 15.35
N LEU A 144 5.78 -22.62 14.09
CA LEU A 144 6.11 -23.69 13.16
C LEU A 144 7.55 -23.57 12.64
N GLU A 145 8.19 -24.72 12.49
CA GLU A 145 9.52 -24.86 11.88
C GLU A 145 9.47 -25.35 10.43
N TYR A 146 8.31 -25.88 10.00
CA TYR A 146 8.08 -26.42 8.66
C TYR A 146 6.79 -25.86 8.07
N CYS A 147 6.76 -25.70 6.76
CA CYS A 147 5.60 -25.22 6.02
C CYS A 147 4.48 -26.28 6.04
N LYS A 148 3.25 -25.89 6.40
CA LYS A 148 2.08 -26.78 6.41
C LYS A 148 1.72 -27.34 5.03
N PHE A 149 2.01 -26.59 3.97
CA PHE A 149 1.57 -26.93 2.61
C PHE A 149 2.61 -27.70 1.79
N CYS A 150 3.89 -27.34 1.90
CA CYS A 150 4.96 -27.97 1.11
C CYS A 150 5.98 -28.74 1.94
N GLY A 151 5.88 -28.74 3.27
CA GLY A 151 6.79 -29.44 4.18
C GLY A 151 8.20 -28.83 4.26
N ASP A 152 8.49 -27.75 3.53
CA ASP A 152 9.83 -27.16 3.50
C ASP A 152 10.19 -26.48 4.84
N PRO A 153 11.48 -26.53 5.25
CA PRO A 153 11.93 -25.90 6.47
C PRO A 153 11.85 -24.37 6.40
N ARG A 154 11.50 -23.75 7.52
CA ARG A 154 11.50 -22.29 7.72
C ARG A 154 12.90 -21.68 7.67
N TYR A 155 13.88 -22.39 8.20
CA TYR A 155 15.23 -21.90 8.43
C TYR A 155 16.26 -22.54 7.50
N LYS A 156 17.27 -21.77 7.10
CA LYS A 156 18.41 -22.25 6.33
C LYS A 156 19.25 -23.20 7.18
N PRO A 157 19.85 -24.25 6.57
CA PRO A 157 20.75 -25.14 7.30
C PRO A 157 21.98 -24.36 7.81
N THR A 158 22.30 -24.53 9.09
CA THR A 158 23.53 -23.98 9.69
C THR A 158 24.64 -25.01 9.61
N LYS A 159 25.84 -24.60 9.16
CA LYS A 159 27.05 -25.44 9.21
C LYS A 159 27.63 -25.51 10.63
N ASP A 160 27.35 -24.50 11.45
CA ASP A 160 27.80 -24.43 12.84
C ASP A 160 26.78 -25.09 13.76
N ARG A 161 27.26 -25.98 14.65
CA ARG A 161 26.46 -26.66 15.68
C ARG A 161 26.23 -25.82 16.94
N ASN A 162 26.63 -24.54 16.95
CA ASN A 162 26.48 -23.70 18.14
C ASN A 162 24.97 -23.45 18.42
N PRO A 163 24.41 -23.97 19.54
CA PRO A 163 22.99 -23.86 19.84
C PRO A 163 22.51 -22.42 20.06
N GLN A 164 23.43 -21.49 20.39
CA GLN A 164 23.11 -20.09 20.67
C GLN A 164 23.00 -19.22 19.42
N ARG A 165 23.36 -19.73 18.23
CA ARG A 165 23.32 -18.91 17.01
C ARG A 165 21.88 -18.70 16.53
N LYS A 166 21.52 -17.45 16.25
CA LYS A 166 20.20 -17.08 15.73
C LYS A 166 19.93 -17.78 14.39
N LYS A 167 18.87 -18.60 14.35
CA LYS A 167 18.40 -19.27 13.12
C LYS A 167 18.04 -18.22 12.06
N SER A 168 18.48 -18.45 10.82
CA SER A 168 18.22 -17.53 9.70
C SER A 168 17.09 -18.07 8.82
N PRO A 169 15.95 -17.36 8.69
CA PRO A 169 14.83 -17.81 7.86
C PRO A 169 15.18 -17.74 6.36
N TYR A 170 14.48 -18.53 5.56
CA TYR A 170 14.63 -18.48 4.09
C TYR A 170 14.14 -17.16 3.51
N ALA A 171 12.96 -16.70 3.93
CA ALA A 171 12.33 -15.46 3.45
C ALA A 171 11.73 -14.67 4.62
N VAL A 172 11.77 -13.34 4.52
CA VAL A 172 11.21 -12.41 5.52
C VAL A 172 10.43 -11.34 4.79
N LEU A 173 9.12 -11.30 5.03
CA LEU A 173 8.26 -10.18 4.70
C LEU A 173 8.52 -9.05 5.70
N ARG A 174 8.78 -7.86 5.20
CA ARG A 174 8.81 -6.64 6.02
C ARG A 174 7.47 -5.97 5.87
N TYR A 175 6.67 -6.02 6.93
CA TYR A 175 5.35 -5.41 7.00
C TYR A 175 5.41 -4.12 7.81
N LEU A 176 4.74 -3.10 7.31
CA LEU A 176 4.70 -1.75 7.86
C LEU A 176 3.23 -1.48 8.19
N PRO A 177 2.79 -1.60 9.47
CA PRO A 177 1.38 -1.54 9.85
C PRO A 177 0.64 -0.29 9.40
N LEU A 178 -0.62 -0.45 8.97
CA LEU A 178 -1.42 0.63 8.37
C LEU A 178 -1.97 1.60 9.43
N ILE A 179 -2.57 1.06 10.48
CA ILE A 179 -3.29 1.83 11.50
C ILE A 179 -2.41 2.93 12.10
N PRO A 180 -1.17 2.66 12.56
CA PRO A 180 -0.31 3.72 13.12
C PRO A 180 0.05 4.82 12.11
N ARG A 181 0.12 4.48 10.82
CA ARG A 181 0.41 5.46 9.74
C ARG A 181 -0.77 6.41 9.54
N LEU A 182 -1.98 5.86 9.53
CA LEU A 182 -3.20 6.67 9.44
C LEU A 182 -3.41 7.54 10.68
N GLN A 183 -3.24 6.99 11.88
CA GLN A 183 -3.31 7.75 13.12
C GLN A 183 -2.32 8.91 13.13
N ARG A 184 -1.11 8.71 12.60
CA ARG A 184 -0.10 9.77 12.49
C ARG A 184 -0.50 10.92 11.57
N LEU A 185 -1.31 10.68 10.54
CA LEU A 185 -1.85 11.74 9.68
C LEU A 185 -2.82 12.65 10.45
N TYR A 186 -3.62 12.08 11.35
CA TYR A 186 -4.52 12.84 12.23
C TYR A 186 -3.81 13.51 13.39
N ALA A 187 -2.73 12.90 13.88
CA ALA A 187 -1.96 13.43 14.98
C ALA A 187 -1.18 14.70 14.62
N SER A 188 -0.82 14.89 13.34
CA SER A 188 0.02 16.02 12.90
C SER A 188 -0.79 17.25 12.48
N PRO A 189 -0.48 18.46 13.02
CA PRO A 189 -1.15 19.70 12.64
C PRO A 189 -1.00 20.04 11.15
N ALA A 190 0.08 19.58 10.52
CA ALA A 190 0.35 19.85 9.11
C ALA A 190 -0.58 19.08 8.17
N THR A 191 -1.11 17.93 8.61
CA THR A 191 -1.86 17.00 7.76
C THR A 191 -3.32 16.86 8.18
N ALA A 192 -3.61 16.90 9.48
CA ALA A 192 -4.93 16.68 10.06
C ALA A 192 -6.04 17.49 9.36
N LYS A 193 -5.82 18.79 9.16
CA LYS A 193 -6.79 19.71 8.53
C LYS A 193 -7.16 19.36 7.08
N TYR A 194 -6.34 18.55 6.40
CA TYR A 194 -6.58 18.14 5.02
C TYR A 194 -7.19 16.74 4.92
N MET A 195 -7.32 16.00 6.03
CA MET A 195 -7.91 14.66 6.04
C MET A 195 -9.42 14.64 5.76
N THR A 196 -10.07 15.80 5.78
CA THR A 196 -11.48 15.99 5.40
C THR A 196 -11.64 16.77 4.10
N TRP A 197 -10.54 17.09 3.40
CA TRP A 197 -10.56 17.96 2.22
C TRP A 197 -11.48 17.43 1.11
N HIS A 198 -11.45 16.12 0.88
CA HIS A 198 -12.28 15.46 -0.14
C HIS A 198 -13.80 15.67 0.02
N ALA A 199 -14.26 16.04 1.22
CA ALA A 199 -15.68 16.27 1.53
C ALA A 199 -16.08 17.74 1.34
N CYS A 200 -15.13 18.68 1.45
CA CYS A 200 -15.39 20.12 1.40
C CYS A 200 -15.03 20.78 0.06
N HIS A 201 -14.30 20.09 -0.81
CA HIS A 201 -13.89 20.68 -2.08
C HIS A 201 -15.08 20.83 -3.04
N GLN A 202 -15.01 21.85 -3.89
CA GLN A 202 -16.02 22.13 -4.90
C GLN A 202 -15.47 21.82 -6.28
N THR A 203 -16.22 21.05 -7.05
CA THR A 203 -15.87 20.70 -8.42
C THR A 203 -16.82 21.37 -9.39
N LYS A 204 -16.27 21.96 -10.46
CA LYS A 204 -17.10 22.49 -11.55
C LYS A 204 -17.84 21.34 -12.24
N GLU A 205 -19.09 21.56 -12.61
CA GLU A 205 -19.89 20.59 -13.34
C GLU A 205 -19.17 20.16 -14.64
N GLY A 206 -19.09 18.85 -14.87
CA GLY A 206 -18.38 18.26 -16.01
C GLY A 206 -16.85 18.16 -15.88
N SER A 207 -16.27 18.58 -14.75
CA SER A 207 -14.85 18.39 -14.45
C SER A 207 -14.62 17.30 -13.41
N MET A 208 -13.46 16.64 -13.46
CA MET A 208 -12.97 15.74 -12.42
C MET A 208 -11.61 16.28 -11.97
N CYS A 209 -11.54 16.77 -10.73
CA CYS A 209 -10.34 17.34 -10.15
C CYS A 209 -9.72 16.43 -9.08
N HIS A 210 -10.50 15.50 -8.54
CA HIS A 210 -10.09 14.58 -7.49
C HIS A 210 -10.80 13.21 -7.65
N PRO A 211 -10.21 12.10 -7.19
CA PRO A 211 -10.89 10.80 -7.23
C PRO A 211 -12.27 10.74 -6.55
N SER A 212 -12.58 11.64 -5.62
CA SER A 212 -13.93 11.74 -5.04
C SER A 212 -15.00 12.26 -6.02
N ASP A 213 -14.60 12.82 -7.15
CA ASP A 213 -15.53 13.27 -8.20
C ASP A 213 -16.05 12.11 -9.07
N VAL A 214 -15.37 10.97 -9.06
CA VAL A 214 -15.64 9.88 -10.00
C VAL A 214 -16.84 9.04 -9.58
N GLU A 215 -17.49 8.40 -10.56
CA GLU A 215 -18.67 7.58 -10.34
C GLU A 215 -18.44 6.44 -9.34
N ALA A 216 -17.27 5.80 -9.36
CA ALA A 216 -16.95 4.70 -8.44
C ALA A 216 -16.98 5.14 -6.98
N TRP A 217 -16.44 6.33 -6.66
CA TRP A 217 -16.48 6.87 -5.30
C TRP A 217 -17.90 7.25 -4.89
N ARG A 218 -18.64 7.92 -5.77
CA ARG A 218 -20.04 8.29 -5.52
C ARG A 218 -20.94 7.07 -5.35
N HIS A 219 -20.69 5.99 -6.10
CA HIS A 219 -21.38 4.73 -5.94
C HIS A 219 -21.07 4.10 -4.58
N PHE A 220 -19.80 4.04 -4.20
CA PHE A 220 -19.38 3.55 -2.89
C PHE A 220 -20.06 4.31 -1.74
N ASP A 221 -20.07 5.65 -1.80
CA ASP A 221 -20.70 6.48 -0.76
C ASP A 221 -22.21 6.26 -0.67
N LYS A 222 -22.88 5.95 -1.79
CA LYS A 222 -24.30 5.57 -1.82
C LYS A 222 -24.55 4.17 -1.25
N SER A 223 -23.63 3.23 -1.50
CA SER A 223 -23.70 1.85 -0.99
C SER A 223 -23.44 1.78 0.51
N TYR A 224 -22.59 2.66 1.04
CA TYR A 224 -22.16 2.66 2.45
C TYR A 224 -22.32 4.06 3.07
N PRO A 225 -23.57 4.55 3.24
CA PRO A 225 -23.83 5.90 3.75
C PRO A 225 -23.37 6.08 5.21
N ASP A 226 -23.37 5.02 6.01
CA ASP A 226 -22.85 5.01 7.38
C ASP A 226 -21.33 5.25 7.44
N PHE A 227 -20.59 4.80 6.42
CA PHE A 227 -19.18 5.10 6.27
C PHE A 227 -18.97 6.50 5.69
N ALA A 228 -19.76 6.87 4.68
CA ALA A 228 -19.57 8.11 3.94
C ALA A 228 -19.95 9.38 4.71
N VAL A 229 -20.88 9.28 5.67
CA VAL A 229 -21.33 10.42 6.50
C VAL A 229 -20.20 11.00 7.36
N GLU A 230 -19.20 10.19 7.71
CA GLU A 230 -18.06 10.61 8.51
C GLU A 230 -16.87 10.97 7.58
N PRO A 231 -16.60 12.26 7.33
CA PRO A 231 -15.53 12.69 6.43
C PRO A 231 -14.12 12.34 6.92
N HIS A 232 -13.93 11.97 8.19
CA HIS A 232 -12.65 11.49 8.70
C HIS A 232 -12.39 10.02 8.35
N ASN A 233 -13.34 9.30 7.75
CA ASN A 233 -13.08 7.96 7.26
C ASN A 233 -12.16 7.99 6.03
N VAL A 234 -11.16 7.11 6.04
CA VAL A 234 -10.07 7.14 5.07
C VAL A 234 -10.37 6.26 3.87
N ARG A 235 -10.20 6.81 2.66
CA ARG A 235 -10.31 6.05 1.41
C ARG A 235 -8.94 5.86 0.79
N LEU A 236 -8.61 4.60 0.50
CA LEU A 236 -7.26 4.17 0.15
C LEU A 236 -7.23 3.63 -1.29
N ALA A 237 -6.11 3.86 -1.98
CA ALA A 237 -5.72 3.07 -3.16
C ALA A 237 -4.49 2.23 -2.86
N LEU A 238 -4.45 1.04 -3.45
CA LEU A 238 -3.31 0.15 -3.39
C LEU A 238 -2.63 0.07 -4.75
N CYS A 239 -1.31 0.13 -4.80
CA CYS A 239 -0.56 -0.21 -6.00
C CYS A 239 0.57 -1.19 -5.68
N THR A 240 0.90 -2.05 -6.65
CA THR A 240 2.03 -2.96 -6.54
C THR A 240 2.63 -3.24 -7.91
N ASP A 241 3.94 -3.41 -7.96
CA ASP A 241 4.69 -3.73 -9.16
C ASP A 241 5.98 -4.49 -8.82
N GLY A 242 6.56 -5.17 -9.79
CA GLY A 242 7.84 -5.84 -9.68
C GLY A 242 9.01 -4.88 -9.83
N PHE A 243 9.85 -4.79 -8.81
CA PHE A 243 11.05 -3.97 -8.79
C PHE A 243 12.32 -4.82 -8.75
N ALA A 244 13.35 -4.43 -9.51
CA ALA A 244 14.66 -5.09 -9.52
C ALA A 244 15.72 -4.24 -8.79
N PRO A 245 16.10 -4.59 -7.55
CA PRO A 245 16.94 -3.74 -6.69
C PRO A 245 18.41 -3.68 -7.09
N HIS A 246 18.89 -4.56 -7.99
CA HIS A 246 20.29 -4.64 -8.38
C HIS A 246 20.55 -4.21 -9.83
N GLY A 247 19.59 -3.54 -10.48
CA GLY A 247 19.74 -3.01 -11.84
C GLY A 247 19.78 -4.08 -12.94
N GLN A 248 20.09 -3.65 -14.16
CA GLN A 248 20.00 -4.46 -15.40
C GLN A 248 21.09 -5.54 -15.55
N TYR A 249 22.15 -5.52 -14.73
CA TYR A 249 23.36 -6.33 -14.95
C TYR A 249 23.54 -7.50 -13.95
N GLY A 250 22.44 -8.01 -13.37
CA GLY A 250 22.46 -9.11 -12.40
C GLY A 250 21.54 -10.29 -12.76
N ARG A 251 21.59 -11.36 -11.95
CA ARG A 251 20.56 -12.43 -11.99
C ARG A 251 19.18 -11.78 -11.82
N THR A 252 18.19 -12.27 -12.55
CA THR A 252 16.79 -11.80 -12.44
C THR A 252 16.35 -11.86 -10.98
N TYR A 253 16.17 -10.69 -10.37
CA TYR A 253 15.69 -10.53 -9.00
C TYR A 253 14.54 -9.53 -9.02
N SER A 254 13.36 -9.97 -8.60
CA SER A 254 12.17 -9.14 -8.50
C SER A 254 11.67 -9.19 -7.05
N CYS A 255 11.65 -8.06 -6.38
CA CYS A 255 10.88 -7.84 -5.16
C CYS A 255 9.63 -7.01 -5.50
N TRP A 256 8.61 -7.09 -4.65
CA TRP A 256 7.32 -6.44 -4.93
C TRP A 256 6.95 -5.52 -3.77
N PRO A 257 7.16 -4.20 -3.90
CA PRO A 257 6.57 -3.24 -2.98
C PRO A 257 5.04 -3.24 -3.12
N VAL A 258 4.35 -3.12 -2.00
CA VAL A 258 2.92 -2.78 -1.93
C VAL A 258 2.83 -1.41 -1.29
N ILE A 259 2.20 -0.47 -2.00
CA ILE A 259 2.08 0.92 -1.58
C ILE A 259 0.59 1.25 -1.41
N LEU A 260 0.26 1.97 -0.34
CA LEU A 260 -1.06 2.53 -0.11
C LEU A 260 -1.03 4.05 -0.14
N THR A 261 -2.04 4.65 -0.76
CA THR A 261 -2.21 6.11 -0.83
C THR A 261 -3.58 6.50 -0.26
N PRO A 262 -3.65 7.39 0.74
CA PRO A 262 -4.90 7.98 1.20
C PRO A 262 -5.35 9.10 0.27
N TYR A 263 -6.58 9.00 -0.23
CA TYR A 263 -7.20 10.01 -1.10
C TYR A 263 -8.03 11.03 -0.35
N ASN A 264 -7.89 11.13 0.96
CA ASN A 264 -8.58 12.17 1.71
C ASN A 264 -7.99 13.56 1.43
N PHE A 265 -6.70 13.60 1.08
CA PHE A 265 -5.91 14.80 0.81
C PHE A 265 -6.23 15.47 -0.54
N PRO A 266 -5.95 16.78 -0.68
CA PRO A 266 -6.00 17.46 -1.97
C PRO A 266 -5.06 16.83 -3.00
N PRO A 267 -5.33 16.98 -4.32
CA PRO A 267 -4.52 16.41 -5.40
C PRO A 267 -3.02 16.72 -5.31
N GLY A 268 -2.68 17.95 -4.89
CA GLY A 268 -1.30 18.39 -4.71
C GLY A 268 -0.56 17.75 -3.53
N MET A 269 -1.26 17.03 -2.65
CA MET A 269 -0.69 16.31 -1.51
C MET A 269 -0.77 14.80 -1.70
N CYS A 270 -1.93 14.23 -2.07
CA CYS A 270 -2.12 12.78 -2.08
C CYS A 270 -1.11 12.02 -2.97
N MET A 271 -0.59 12.66 -4.02
CA MET A 271 0.38 12.08 -4.94
C MET A 271 1.85 12.32 -4.56
N LYS A 272 2.14 13.00 -3.45
CA LYS A 272 3.53 13.21 -3.03
C LYS A 272 4.09 11.96 -2.33
N PRO A 273 5.41 11.68 -2.45
CA PRO A 273 6.03 10.49 -1.88
C PRO A 273 5.81 10.31 -0.38
N GLU A 274 5.63 11.39 0.38
CA GLU A 274 5.45 11.33 1.83
C GLU A 274 4.07 10.83 2.27
N TYR A 275 3.10 10.84 1.34
CA TYR A 275 1.75 10.31 1.56
C TYR A 275 1.52 8.98 0.82
N MET A 276 2.57 8.44 0.21
CA MET A 276 2.58 7.09 -0.37
C MET A 276 3.22 6.11 0.62
N PHE A 277 2.38 5.38 1.36
CA PHE A 277 2.85 4.46 2.39
C PHE A 277 3.33 3.16 1.79
N LEU A 278 4.63 2.89 1.92
CA LEU A 278 5.16 1.56 1.69
C LEU A 278 4.65 0.63 2.79
N MET A 279 3.72 -0.27 2.45
CA MET A 279 3.08 -1.18 3.39
C MET A 279 3.87 -2.46 3.59
N MET A 280 4.50 -2.95 2.54
CA MET A 280 5.35 -4.11 2.61
C MET A 280 6.28 -4.21 1.42
N VAL A 281 7.35 -4.99 1.60
CA VAL A 281 8.20 -5.46 0.52
C VAL A 281 8.16 -6.98 0.51
N ILE A 282 7.49 -7.54 -0.48
CA ILE A 282 7.44 -8.98 -0.71
C ILE A 282 8.83 -9.43 -1.20
N PRO A 283 9.43 -10.44 -0.54
CA PRO A 283 10.80 -10.86 -0.84
C PRO A 283 10.91 -11.50 -2.22
N GLY A 284 11.99 -11.20 -2.93
CA GLY A 284 12.37 -11.87 -4.16
C GLY A 284 13.03 -13.24 -3.92
N PRO A 285 13.60 -13.87 -4.97
CA PRO A 285 14.00 -13.27 -6.24
C PRO A 285 12.95 -13.34 -7.36
N SER A 286 11.85 -14.05 -7.17
CA SER A 286 10.82 -14.26 -8.20
C SER A 286 9.56 -13.48 -7.87
N ASN A 287 8.73 -13.24 -8.90
CA ASN A 287 7.41 -12.67 -8.68
C ASN A 287 6.55 -13.59 -7.78
N PRO A 288 5.65 -13.01 -6.96
CA PRO A 288 4.84 -13.79 -6.02
C PRO A 288 3.77 -14.63 -6.73
N LYS A 289 3.45 -14.32 -7.99
CA LYS A 289 2.38 -15.00 -8.75
C LYS A 289 1.09 -15.02 -7.93
N ARG A 290 0.48 -16.20 -7.82
CA ARG A 290 -0.76 -16.44 -7.08
C ARG A 290 -0.56 -16.26 -5.58
N CYS A 291 0.66 -16.44 -5.07
CA CYS A 291 1.00 -16.32 -3.64
C CYS A 291 1.02 -14.86 -3.15
N ILE A 292 0.75 -13.86 -4.00
CA ILE A 292 0.68 -12.46 -3.56
C ILE A 292 -0.32 -12.27 -2.41
N ASP A 293 -1.42 -13.00 -2.42
CA ASP A 293 -2.48 -12.93 -1.41
C ASP A 293 -1.99 -13.33 -0.02
N ILE A 294 -1.11 -14.34 0.06
CA ILE A 294 -0.49 -14.80 1.31
C ILE A 294 0.29 -13.65 1.96
N TYR A 295 0.99 -12.85 1.16
CA TYR A 295 1.72 -11.70 1.67
C TYR A 295 0.80 -10.53 2.04
N LEU A 296 -0.37 -10.40 1.40
CA LEU A 296 -1.35 -9.35 1.66
C LEU A 296 -2.20 -9.62 2.92
N GLU A 297 -2.20 -10.85 3.46
CA GLU A 297 -2.96 -11.22 4.67
C GLU A 297 -2.85 -10.22 5.84
N PRO A 298 -1.65 -9.71 6.21
CA PRO A 298 -1.55 -8.74 7.30
C PRO A 298 -2.30 -7.44 7.01
N LEU A 299 -2.23 -6.97 5.77
CA LEU A 299 -2.92 -5.76 5.34
C LEU A 299 -4.43 -5.94 5.30
N ILE A 300 -4.92 -7.06 4.74
CA ILE A 300 -6.35 -7.35 4.70
C ILE A 300 -6.92 -7.44 6.12
N LYS A 301 -6.19 -8.05 7.06
CA LYS A 301 -6.62 -8.08 8.47
C LYS A 301 -6.78 -6.68 9.07
N GLU A 302 -5.84 -5.77 8.84
CA GLU A 302 -5.95 -4.38 9.33
C GLU A 302 -7.11 -3.64 8.65
N LEU A 303 -7.32 -3.83 7.34
CA LEU A 303 -8.44 -3.23 6.60
C LEU A 303 -9.80 -3.72 7.14
N LEU A 304 -9.92 -5.02 7.47
CA LEU A 304 -11.13 -5.57 8.09
C LEU A 304 -11.38 -4.98 9.48
N GLN A 305 -10.33 -4.83 10.30
CA GLN A 305 -10.44 -4.16 11.60
C GLN A 305 -10.91 -2.71 11.45
N LEU A 306 -10.28 -1.96 10.54
CA LEU A 306 -10.64 -0.57 10.23
C LEU A 306 -12.07 -0.45 9.71
N TRP A 307 -12.55 -1.42 8.93
CA TRP A 307 -13.90 -1.39 8.38
C TRP A 307 -14.98 -1.71 9.41
N HIS A 308 -14.83 -2.83 10.14
CA HIS A 308 -15.88 -3.36 11.03
C HIS A 308 -15.93 -2.69 12.40
N VAL A 309 -14.77 -2.36 12.96
CA VAL A 309 -14.65 -1.81 14.32
C VAL A 309 -14.24 -0.35 14.27
N GLY A 310 -13.34 0.00 13.36
CA GLY A 310 -12.64 1.27 13.39
C GLY A 310 -11.56 1.30 14.47
N VAL A 311 -10.83 2.41 14.52
CA VAL A 311 -9.79 2.64 15.53
C VAL A 311 -9.95 4.05 16.09
N LEU A 312 -10.07 4.14 17.42
CA LEU A 312 -10.08 5.41 18.12
C LEU A 312 -8.80 6.17 17.78
N THR A 313 -8.95 7.40 17.32
CA THR A 313 -7.89 8.23 16.76
C THR A 313 -8.10 9.66 17.21
N HIS A 314 -7.03 10.32 17.64
CA HIS A 314 -7.08 11.73 18.01
C HIS A 314 -6.81 12.60 16.79
N ASP A 315 -7.76 13.46 16.44
CA ASP A 315 -7.60 14.45 15.37
C ASP A 315 -7.09 15.76 15.95
N HIS A 316 -5.87 16.13 15.55
CA HIS A 316 -5.25 17.39 15.97
C HIS A 316 -5.98 18.61 15.40
N ALA A 317 -6.67 18.50 14.26
CA ALA A 317 -7.34 19.67 13.67
C ALA A 317 -8.57 20.10 14.47
N THR A 318 -9.37 19.15 14.94
CA THR A 318 -10.55 19.39 15.78
C THR A 318 -10.27 19.30 17.28
N ASN A 319 -9.11 18.75 17.67
CA ASN A 319 -8.77 18.39 19.04
C ASN A 319 -9.79 17.41 19.67
N GLN A 320 -10.33 16.50 18.87
CA GLN A 320 -11.33 15.53 19.27
C GLN A 320 -10.87 14.10 18.99
N ALA A 321 -11.37 13.15 19.78
CA ALA A 321 -11.21 11.74 19.48
C ALA A 321 -12.36 11.28 18.58
N LEU A 322 -12.02 10.58 17.50
CA LEU A 322 -12.97 10.04 16.53
C LEU A 322 -12.71 8.56 16.29
N MET A 323 -13.74 7.83 15.87
CA MET A 323 -13.60 6.43 15.47
C MET A 323 -13.26 6.36 13.98
N MET A 324 -11.97 6.27 13.66
CA MET A 324 -11.50 6.27 12.28
C MET A 324 -11.75 4.91 11.65
N ARG A 325 -12.52 4.87 10.56
CA ARG A 325 -12.63 3.71 9.67
C ARG A 325 -11.84 3.95 8.39
N ALA A 326 -11.55 2.88 7.66
CA ALA A 326 -10.91 2.98 6.34
C ALA A 326 -11.43 1.94 5.36
N ALA A 327 -11.40 2.28 4.07
CA ALA A 327 -11.78 1.41 2.97
C ALA A 327 -10.78 1.48 1.81
N LEU A 328 -10.47 0.33 1.21
CA LEU A 328 -9.67 0.21 0.01
C LEU A 328 -10.56 0.33 -1.23
N MET A 329 -10.51 1.47 -1.90
CA MET A 329 -11.41 1.78 -3.02
C MET A 329 -11.05 1.02 -4.30
N TRP A 330 -9.77 0.92 -4.62
CA TRP A 330 -9.29 0.24 -5.83
C TRP A 330 -7.80 -0.08 -5.78
N THR A 331 -7.40 -0.95 -6.70
CA THR A 331 -6.00 -1.28 -6.96
C THR A 331 -5.52 -0.67 -8.28
N ILE A 332 -4.36 -0.02 -8.28
CA ILE A 332 -3.72 0.58 -9.46
C ILE A 332 -2.54 -0.30 -9.84
N ASN A 333 -2.72 -1.10 -10.88
CA ASN A 333 -1.78 -2.12 -11.29
C ASN A 333 -1.59 -2.08 -12.80
N ASP A 334 -0.38 -2.41 -13.28
CA ASP A 334 -0.20 -2.81 -14.67
C ASP A 334 -0.87 -4.18 -14.93
N LEU A 335 -0.98 -4.61 -16.19
CA LEU A 335 -1.68 -5.86 -16.51
C LEU A 335 -1.05 -7.12 -15.85
N PRO A 336 0.28 -7.28 -15.81
CA PRO A 336 0.93 -8.34 -15.04
C PRO A 336 0.58 -8.35 -13.55
N ALA A 337 0.74 -7.23 -12.84
CA ALA A 337 0.42 -7.09 -11.42
C ALA A 337 -1.07 -7.31 -11.18
N TYR A 338 -1.92 -6.74 -12.04
CA TYR A 338 -3.38 -6.92 -12.01
C TYR A 338 -3.73 -8.41 -12.06
N GLY A 339 -3.07 -9.20 -12.93
CA GLY A 339 -3.40 -10.61 -13.05
C GLY A 339 -3.04 -11.44 -11.81
N MET A 340 -2.02 -11.02 -11.06
CA MET A 340 -1.67 -11.64 -9.78
C MET A 340 -2.60 -11.20 -8.65
N ALA A 341 -2.95 -9.92 -8.60
CA ALA A 341 -3.82 -9.34 -7.56
C ALA A 341 -5.28 -9.77 -7.72
N SER A 342 -5.85 -9.67 -8.93
CA SER A 342 -7.26 -9.99 -9.21
C SER A 342 -7.54 -11.49 -9.30
N GLY A 343 -6.52 -12.29 -9.60
CA GLY A 343 -6.67 -13.72 -9.89
C GLY A 343 -7.01 -14.02 -11.36
N TRP A 344 -7.28 -13.05 -12.23
CA TRP A 344 -7.45 -13.27 -13.67
C TRP A 344 -6.12 -13.23 -14.42
N SER A 345 -5.66 -14.35 -14.99
CA SER A 345 -4.42 -14.36 -15.76
C SER A 345 -4.53 -13.47 -17.01
N THR A 346 -3.70 -12.43 -17.07
CA THR A 346 -3.62 -11.49 -18.20
C THR A 346 -2.74 -12.01 -19.35
N ALA A 347 -2.26 -13.26 -19.27
CA ALA A 347 -1.38 -13.86 -20.25
C ALA A 347 -2.14 -14.62 -21.35
N GLY A 348 -1.72 -14.42 -22.60
CA GLY A 348 -2.24 -15.15 -23.76
C GLY A 348 -3.40 -14.44 -24.46
N ILE A 349 -4.30 -15.22 -25.09
CA ILE A 349 -5.42 -14.71 -25.91
C ILE A 349 -6.56 -14.16 -25.03
N MET A 350 -6.87 -14.86 -23.93
CA MET A 350 -7.88 -14.46 -22.94
C MET A 350 -7.32 -13.49 -21.89
N GLY A 351 -6.36 -12.64 -22.27
CA GLY A 351 -5.66 -11.77 -21.33
C GLY A 351 -6.47 -10.54 -20.91
N CYS A 352 -7.53 -10.20 -21.63
CA CYS A 352 -8.36 -9.04 -21.32
C CYS A 352 -9.33 -9.36 -20.17
N PRO A 353 -9.25 -8.68 -19.01
CA PRO A 353 -10.14 -8.95 -17.88
C PRO A 353 -11.56 -8.44 -18.10
N VAL A 354 -11.79 -7.60 -19.12
CA VAL A 354 -13.12 -7.08 -19.46
C VAL A 354 -13.83 -8.02 -20.43
N CYS A 355 -13.16 -8.46 -21.50
CA CYS A 355 -13.74 -9.39 -22.47
C CYS A 355 -13.74 -10.84 -21.97
N MET A 356 -12.80 -11.19 -21.09
CA MET A 356 -12.61 -12.51 -20.54
C MET A 356 -12.57 -13.62 -21.62
N GLU A 357 -13.35 -14.69 -21.47
CA GLU A 357 -13.50 -15.78 -22.44
C GLU A 357 -14.13 -15.34 -23.77
N ASP A 358 -14.89 -14.24 -23.78
CA ASP A 358 -15.57 -13.71 -24.97
C ASP A 358 -14.67 -12.83 -25.84
N THR A 359 -13.36 -12.82 -25.57
CA THR A 359 -12.36 -12.13 -26.37
C THR A 359 -12.41 -12.56 -27.84
N GLN A 360 -12.25 -11.60 -28.75
CA GLN A 360 -12.07 -11.89 -30.19
C GLN A 360 -10.59 -12.00 -30.59
N ALA A 361 -9.69 -11.93 -29.61
CA ALA A 361 -8.26 -12.04 -29.86
C ALA A 361 -7.91 -13.39 -30.51
N PHE A 362 -6.86 -13.39 -31.32
CA PHE A 362 -6.44 -14.56 -32.07
C PHE A 362 -4.92 -14.70 -32.05
N ARG A 363 -4.40 -15.88 -32.37
CA ARG A 363 -2.95 -16.08 -32.57
C ARG A 363 -2.58 -15.84 -34.02
N LEU A 364 -1.53 -15.05 -34.23
CA LEU A 364 -0.93 -14.91 -35.55
C LEU A 364 -0.38 -16.27 -36.01
N GLN A 365 -0.67 -16.67 -37.25
CA GLN A 365 -0.32 -17.99 -37.77
C GLN A 365 1.20 -18.27 -37.71
N HIS A 366 2.02 -17.33 -38.16
CA HIS A 366 3.48 -17.51 -38.21
C HIS A 366 4.16 -17.12 -36.89
N GLY A 367 3.77 -16.00 -36.28
CA GLY A 367 4.40 -15.49 -35.06
C GLY A 367 3.93 -16.16 -33.77
N ARG A 368 2.79 -16.88 -33.80
CA ARG A 368 2.10 -17.49 -32.65
C ARG A 368 1.79 -16.56 -31.47
N LYS A 369 2.04 -15.25 -31.62
CA LYS A 369 1.72 -14.20 -30.65
C LYS A 369 0.22 -13.95 -30.63
N ALA A 370 -0.31 -13.65 -29.44
CA ALA A 370 -1.67 -13.18 -29.28
C ALA A 370 -1.80 -11.77 -29.91
N CYS A 371 -2.85 -11.58 -30.69
CA CYS A 371 -3.16 -10.35 -31.38
C CYS A 371 -4.58 -9.91 -31.03
N TYR A 372 -4.70 -8.64 -30.66
CA TYR A 372 -5.96 -7.97 -30.32
C TYR A 372 -6.39 -6.98 -31.41
N PHE A 373 -5.71 -7.02 -32.57
CA PHE A 373 -6.04 -6.15 -33.70
C PHE A 373 -7.47 -6.42 -34.16
N ASP A 374 -8.17 -5.34 -34.49
CA ASP A 374 -9.56 -5.36 -34.97
C ASP A 374 -10.60 -5.98 -34.00
N CYS A 375 -10.26 -6.18 -32.73
CA CYS A 375 -11.17 -6.71 -31.71
C CYS A 375 -12.01 -5.63 -31.02
N HIS A 376 -11.74 -4.35 -31.29
CA HIS A 376 -12.31 -3.20 -30.57
C HIS A 376 -13.53 -2.58 -31.27
N ARG A 377 -13.75 -2.84 -32.57
CA ARG A 377 -14.87 -2.24 -33.32
C ARG A 377 -16.26 -2.64 -32.80
N GLN A 378 -16.35 -3.77 -32.08
CA GLN A 378 -17.58 -4.23 -31.42
C GLN A 378 -18.07 -3.31 -30.29
N PHE A 379 -17.22 -2.40 -29.79
CA PHE A 379 -17.58 -1.42 -28.76
C PHE A 379 -18.11 -0.09 -29.33
N LEU A 380 -18.02 0.13 -30.65
CA LEU A 380 -18.53 1.34 -31.30
C LEU A 380 -20.06 1.28 -31.46
N PRO A 381 -20.76 2.41 -31.61
CA PRO A 381 -22.17 2.43 -32.02
C PRO A 381 -22.43 1.60 -33.29
N HIS A 382 -23.61 1.00 -33.44
CA HIS A 382 -23.91 0.06 -34.51
C HIS A 382 -23.81 0.69 -35.92
N ASP A 383 -24.16 1.96 -36.03
CA ASP A 383 -24.11 2.79 -37.24
C ASP A 383 -22.73 3.41 -37.49
N HIS A 384 -21.77 3.25 -36.57
CA HIS A 384 -20.46 3.89 -36.68
C HIS A 384 -19.73 3.46 -37.97
N PRO A 385 -19.24 4.40 -38.81
CA PRO A 385 -18.64 4.08 -40.12
C PRO A 385 -17.50 3.06 -40.08
N TYR A 386 -16.68 3.09 -39.02
CA TYR A 386 -15.57 2.14 -38.86
C TYR A 386 -16.01 0.67 -38.76
N ARG A 387 -17.23 0.37 -38.28
CA ARG A 387 -17.76 -1.01 -38.29
C ARG A 387 -17.91 -1.57 -39.71
N ARG A 388 -18.17 -0.69 -40.70
CA ARG A 388 -18.35 -1.06 -42.12
C ARG A 388 -17.07 -0.91 -42.94
N ASN A 389 -16.01 -0.31 -42.36
CA ASN A 389 -14.74 -0.10 -43.04
C ASN A 389 -14.00 -1.43 -43.27
N LYS A 390 -13.97 -1.88 -44.52
CA LYS A 390 -13.33 -3.12 -44.99
C LYS A 390 -11.87 -2.93 -45.44
N ARG A 391 -11.36 -1.69 -45.45
CA ARG A 391 -10.07 -1.32 -46.03
C ARG A 391 -9.00 -1.00 -44.98
N SER A 392 -9.34 -0.20 -43.97
CA SER A 392 -8.38 0.26 -42.94
C SER A 392 -8.15 -0.73 -41.80
N PHE A 393 -9.02 -1.74 -41.67
CA PHE A 393 -8.96 -2.78 -40.63
C PHE A 393 -8.68 -4.15 -41.25
N THR A 394 -9.10 -5.25 -40.62
CA THR A 394 -9.00 -6.57 -41.24
C THR A 394 -9.69 -6.57 -42.61
N LYS A 395 -8.92 -6.90 -43.64
CA LYS A 395 -9.34 -6.84 -45.04
C LYS A 395 -10.67 -7.57 -45.23
N ASN A 396 -11.61 -6.91 -45.89
CA ASN A 396 -12.93 -7.44 -46.22
C ASN A 396 -13.83 -7.79 -45.01
N ARG A 397 -13.46 -7.39 -43.78
CA ARG A 397 -14.25 -7.67 -42.58
C ARG A 397 -15.15 -6.49 -42.18
N GLN A 398 -16.43 -6.77 -41.99
CA GLN A 398 -17.38 -5.89 -41.31
C GLN A 398 -17.64 -6.40 -39.90
N GLU A 399 -17.72 -5.50 -38.93
CA GLU A 399 -18.01 -5.86 -37.54
C GLU A 399 -19.50 -5.67 -37.24
N ARG A 400 -20.19 -6.78 -37.01
CA ARG A 400 -21.63 -6.82 -36.70
C ARG A 400 -21.92 -7.24 -35.26
N LYS A 401 -20.93 -7.78 -34.55
CA LYS A 401 -21.13 -8.21 -33.17
C LYS A 401 -21.28 -6.99 -32.26
N ILE A 402 -22.05 -7.18 -31.21
CA ILE A 402 -22.20 -6.22 -30.12
C ILE A 402 -21.33 -6.73 -28.99
N ALA A 403 -20.53 -5.84 -28.41
CA ALA A 403 -19.78 -6.17 -27.21
C ALA A 403 -20.73 -6.62 -26.11
N ARG A 404 -20.38 -7.70 -25.41
CA ARG A 404 -21.15 -8.10 -24.22
C ARG A 404 -21.08 -7.00 -23.17
N PRO A 405 -22.15 -6.80 -22.38
CA PRO A 405 -22.10 -5.96 -21.21
C PRO A 405 -20.94 -6.38 -20.29
N ARG A 406 -20.32 -5.40 -19.65
CA ARG A 406 -19.33 -5.70 -18.60
C ARG A 406 -20.05 -6.42 -17.47
N LEU A 407 -19.42 -7.47 -16.95
CA LEU A 407 -19.91 -8.16 -15.76
C LEU A 407 -19.86 -7.20 -14.57
N THR A 408 -20.90 -7.26 -13.76
CA THR A 408 -20.98 -6.58 -12.46
C THR A 408 -20.06 -7.26 -11.44
N GLY A 409 -19.76 -6.56 -10.34
CA GLY A 409 -18.98 -7.11 -9.23
C GLY A 409 -19.60 -8.41 -8.71
N ASP A 410 -20.92 -8.45 -8.50
CA ASP A 410 -21.65 -9.62 -8.00
C ASP A 410 -21.58 -10.82 -8.95
N GLU A 411 -21.66 -10.57 -10.26
CA GLU A 411 -21.53 -11.64 -11.27
C GLU A 411 -20.12 -12.22 -11.28
N ILE A 412 -19.10 -11.38 -11.11
CA ILE A 412 -17.71 -11.83 -10.99
C ILE A 412 -17.53 -12.61 -9.68
N HIS A 413 -18.05 -12.09 -8.56
CA HIS A 413 -17.96 -12.73 -7.25
C HIS A 413 -18.57 -14.15 -7.29
N ARG A 414 -19.78 -14.32 -7.83
CA ARG A 414 -20.42 -15.64 -8.03
C ARG A 414 -19.58 -16.61 -8.86
N ARG A 415 -18.78 -16.11 -9.80
CA ARG A 415 -17.88 -16.97 -10.61
C ARG A 415 -16.66 -17.42 -9.82
N VAL A 416 -16.15 -16.60 -8.91
CA VAL A 416 -14.89 -16.87 -8.19
C VAL A 416 -15.08 -17.43 -6.79
N GLU A 417 -16.27 -17.32 -6.19
CA GLU A 417 -16.55 -17.82 -4.84
C GLU A 417 -16.35 -19.33 -4.71
N GLN A 418 -16.51 -20.08 -5.82
CA GLN A 418 -16.25 -21.52 -5.89
C GLN A 418 -14.75 -21.88 -5.89
N TYR A 419 -13.85 -20.89 -6.03
CA TYR A 419 -12.42 -21.11 -6.05
C TYR A 419 -11.82 -20.86 -4.66
N GLY A 420 -10.86 -21.70 -4.26
CA GLY A 420 -10.13 -21.49 -3.02
C GLY A 420 -9.31 -20.20 -3.02
N THR A 421 -9.08 -19.67 -1.82
CA THR A 421 -8.11 -18.60 -1.58
C THR A 421 -6.70 -19.20 -1.50
N ALA A 422 -5.68 -18.39 -1.75
CA ALA A 422 -4.28 -18.83 -1.62
C ALA A 422 -3.86 -19.17 -0.18
N VAL A 423 -4.69 -18.77 0.80
CA VAL A 423 -4.40 -18.82 2.24
C VAL A 423 -4.84 -20.16 2.84
N GLU A 424 -5.92 -20.75 2.31
CA GLU A 424 -6.58 -21.91 2.91
C GLU A 424 -6.12 -23.24 2.30
N GLU A 425 -5.75 -23.25 1.02
CA GLU A 425 -5.44 -24.47 0.27
C GLU A 425 -4.14 -24.38 -0.52
N PRO A 426 -3.47 -25.52 -0.80
CA PRO A 426 -2.40 -25.57 -1.77
C PRO A 426 -2.88 -25.02 -3.12
N LEU A 427 -2.22 -23.97 -3.63
CA LEU A 427 -2.59 -23.30 -4.88
C LEU A 427 -2.58 -24.24 -6.10
N THR A 428 -3.71 -24.86 -6.39
CA THR A 428 -3.99 -25.55 -7.66
C THR A 428 -4.71 -24.60 -8.61
N TYR A 429 -4.60 -24.84 -9.92
CA TYR A 429 -5.39 -24.06 -10.88
C TYR A 429 -6.83 -24.56 -10.85
N PRO A 430 -7.84 -23.66 -10.86
CA PRO A 430 -9.22 -24.10 -10.94
C PRO A 430 -9.49 -24.92 -12.20
N SER A 431 -10.41 -25.86 -12.10
CA SER A 431 -10.83 -26.70 -13.23
C SER A 431 -11.29 -25.84 -14.40
N GLY A 432 -10.80 -26.12 -15.61
CA GLY A 432 -11.10 -25.32 -16.81
C GLY A 432 -10.13 -24.16 -17.07
N TYR A 433 -9.18 -23.88 -16.16
CA TYR A 433 -8.15 -22.86 -16.37
C TYR A 433 -7.38 -23.10 -17.68
N GLY A 434 -7.23 -22.04 -18.47
CA GLY A 434 -6.51 -22.03 -19.73
C GLY A 434 -7.36 -22.43 -20.95
N ASN A 435 -8.46 -23.14 -20.73
CA ASN A 435 -9.37 -23.60 -21.78
C ASN A 435 -10.69 -22.85 -21.76
N VAL A 436 -11.39 -22.84 -20.63
CA VAL A 436 -12.72 -22.22 -20.45
C VAL A 436 -12.60 -20.81 -19.89
N HIS A 437 -11.66 -20.58 -18.98
CA HIS A 437 -11.44 -19.28 -18.35
C HIS A 437 -9.96 -19.06 -17.99
N LYS A 438 -9.62 -17.89 -17.43
CA LYS A 438 -8.28 -17.56 -16.93
C LYS A 438 -8.19 -17.22 -15.45
N TRP A 439 -9.26 -17.46 -14.68
CA TRP A 439 -9.20 -17.43 -13.22
C TRP A 439 -8.17 -18.42 -12.66
N THR A 440 -7.35 -17.93 -11.73
CA THR A 440 -6.26 -18.67 -11.09
C THR A 440 -6.48 -18.92 -9.61
N LYS A 441 -7.38 -18.15 -8.98
CA LYS A 441 -7.76 -18.16 -7.56
C LYS A 441 -8.95 -17.22 -7.33
N LYS A 442 -9.59 -17.31 -6.15
CA LYS A 442 -10.33 -16.18 -5.56
C LYS A 442 -9.31 -15.23 -4.92
N SER A 443 -9.33 -13.96 -5.33
CA SER A 443 -8.46 -12.94 -4.74
C SER A 443 -8.83 -12.67 -3.27
N ILE A 444 -7.83 -12.48 -2.41
CA ILE A 444 -8.03 -12.08 -1.01
C ILE A 444 -8.78 -10.74 -0.84
N PHE A 445 -8.81 -9.90 -1.87
CA PHE A 445 -9.58 -8.66 -1.83
C PHE A 445 -11.10 -8.89 -1.74
N TRP A 446 -11.59 -10.07 -2.15
CA TRP A 446 -13.00 -10.44 -1.98
C TRP A 446 -13.40 -10.73 -0.53
N ASP A 447 -12.44 -10.78 0.39
CA ASP A 447 -12.74 -10.89 1.83
C ASP A 447 -13.13 -9.53 2.42
N LEU A 448 -12.84 -8.42 1.72
CA LEU A 448 -13.32 -7.10 2.09
C LEU A 448 -14.83 -7.03 1.78
N PRO A 449 -15.67 -6.62 2.74
CA PRO A 449 -17.13 -6.72 2.61
C PRO A 449 -17.76 -5.60 1.77
N TYR A 450 -16.95 -4.74 1.12
CA TYR A 450 -17.41 -3.51 0.49
C TYR A 450 -17.12 -3.39 -1.01
#